data_AF-A0A2P6VYU4-F1
#
_entry.id   AF-A0A2P6VYU4-F1
#
_cell.length_a   1.000
_cell.length_b   1.000
_cell.length_c   1.000
_cell.angle_alpha   90.00
_cell.angle_beta   90.00
_cell.angle_gamma   90.00
#
_symmetry.space_group_name_H-M   'P 1'
#
loop_
_entity.id
_entity.type
_entity.pdbx_description
1 polymer ?
#
loop_
_entity_poly.entity_id
_entity_poly.type
_entity_poly.pdbx_seq_one_letter_code
_entity_poly.pdbx_strand_id
1 'polypeptide(L)'
;MRTLLVVALVATAGFLALETVPTLAGLADEEQAAGSFTVDLCHERDCKIAHADSLEDHDCEEDRWKFVITRVDTDRAPSSIHVTWEGGADATVGLDRARGKTAHYTTSSYTDRPVEDATARIYEAWDGNFRLGEGPCS
;
A
#
# COMPACT_ATOMS: atom_id res chain seq x y z
N MET A 1 -3.09 30.19 -30.73
CA MET A 1 -3.51 31.57 -30.41
C MET A 1 -4.86 31.49 -29.72
N ARG A 2 -4.90 31.52 -28.38
CA ARG A 2 -6.15 31.63 -27.63
C ARG A 2 -6.07 32.91 -26.81
N THR A 3 -6.89 33.85 -27.23
CA THR A 3 -6.98 35.23 -26.79
C THR A 3 -8.07 35.33 -25.72
N LEU A 4 -7.71 36.03 -24.64
CA LEU A 4 -8.54 36.79 -23.70
C LEU A 4 -9.49 36.06 -22.73
N LEU A 5 -8.98 35.91 -21.50
CA LEU A 5 -9.42 36.62 -20.30
C LEU A 5 -10.73 37.43 -20.44
N VAL A 6 -11.78 37.02 -19.72
CA VAL A 6 -12.85 37.93 -19.27
C VAL A 6 -13.07 37.71 -17.78
N VAL A 7 -12.66 38.73 -17.04
CA VAL A 7 -12.98 39.04 -15.65
C VAL A 7 -14.40 39.59 -15.61
N ALA A 8 -15.23 39.16 -14.65
CA ALA A 8 -16.31 39.93 -14.02
C ALA A 8 -17.29 38.96 -13.33
N LEU A 9 -18.00 39.28 -12.25
CA LEU A 9 -17.88 40.25 -11.17
C LEU A 9 -19.07 39.89 -10.26
N VAL A 10 -18.84 39.86 -8.94
CA VAL A 10 -19.74 40.19 -7.81
C VAL A 10 -21.26 40.21 -8.08
N ALA A 11 -22.05 39.51 -7.25
CA ALA A 11 -22.95 40.14 -6.26
C ALA A 11 -24.10 39.24 -5.75
N THR A 12 -24.30 39.37 -4.44
CA THR A 12 -25.59 39.45 -3.72
C THR A 12 -26.40 38.21 -3.39
N ALA A 13 -26.79 38.23 -2.12
CA ALA A 13 -27.54 37.26 -1.35
C ALA A 13 -29.04 37.22 -1.67
N GLY A 14 -29.63 36.08 -1.36
CA GLY A 14 -30.93 35.99 -0.70
C GLY A 14 -32.16 36.17 -1.58
N PHE A 15 -32.72 35.06 -2.05
CA PHE A 15 -34.16 34.98 -2.31
C PHE A 15 -34.66 33.54 -2.12
N LEU A 16 -35.67 33.38 -1.27
CA LEU A 16 -36.42 32.14 -1.07
C LEU A 16 -37.31 31.91 -2.30
N ALA A 17 -37.09 30.81 -3.01
CA ALA A 17 -38.09 30.24 -3.92
C ALA A 17 -37.95 28.71 -3.90
N LEU A 18 -39.02 28.07 -3.45
CA LEU A 18 -39.22 26.63 -3.48
C LEU A 18 -39.67 26.28 -4.91
N GLU A 19 -38.74 25.96 -5.79
CA GLU A 19 -39.01 25.58 -7.18
C GLU A 19 -38.48 24.16 -7.42
N THR A 20 -39.37 23.32 -7.95
CA THR A 20 -39.19 21.92 -8.31
C THR A 20 -37.95 21.68 -9.16
N VAL A 21 -37.02 20.84 -8.70
CA VAL A 21 -35.88 20.39 -9.52
C VAL A 21 -36.38 19.32 -10.50
N PRO A 22 -36.19 19.50 -11.81
CA PRO A 22 -36.48 18.46 -12.80
C PRO A 22 -35.47 17.31 -12.66
N THR A 23 -35.97 16.07 -12.74
CA THR A 23 -35.16 14.88 -13.01
C THR A 23 -34.42 15.09 -14.33
N LEU A 24 -33.15 15.49 -14.23
CA LEU A 24 -32.19 15.36 -15.32
C LEU A 24 -31.35 14.13 -15.04
N ALA A 25 -31.36 13.21 -16.01
CA ALA A 25 -30.35 12.18 -16.15
C ALA A 25 -28.97 12.85 -16.25
N GLY A 26 -28.31 12.98 -15.10
CA GLY A 26 -26.91 13.34 -15.01
C GLY A 26 -26.09 12.15 -15.47
N LEU A 27 -25.53 12.25 -16.67
CA LEU A 27 -24.31 11.55 -17.02
C LEU A 27 -23.27 12.02 -16.00
N ALA A 28 -23.06 11.23 -14.96
CA ALA A 28 -21.85 11.27 -14.17
C ALA A 28 -20.73 10.76 -15.09
N ASP A 29 -20.25 11.64 -15.96
CA ASP A 29 -18.87 11.56 -16.42
C ASP A 29 -18.04 11.99 -15.22
N GLU A 30 -17.90 11.07 -14.26
CA GLU A 30 -16.90 11.16 -13.23
C GLU A 30 -15.57 11.17 -13.97
N GLU A 31 -15.04 12.38 -14.09
CA GLU A 31 -13.67 12.71 -14.43
C GLU A 31 -12.79 11.59 -13.88
N GLN A 32 -12.33 10.75 -14.80
CA GLN A 32 -11.37 9.70 -14.51
C GLN A 32 -10.15 10.40 -13.92
N ALA A 33 -10.10 10.41 -12.60
CA ALA A 33 -8.96 10.82 -11.82
C ALA A 33 -7.77 10.11 -12.45
N ALA A 34 -6.81 10.89 -12.94
CA ALA A 34 -5.59 10.40 -13.53
C ALA A 34 -5.00 9.35 -12.58
N GLY A 35 -5.24 8.08 -12.91
CA GLY A 35 -4.71 6.96 -12.17
C GLY A 35 -3.22 7.15 -12.19
N SER A 36 -2.64 7.35 -11.00
CA SER A 36 -1.22 7.18 -10.81
C SER A 36 -0.89 5.79 -11.31
N PHE A 37 -0.39 5.70 -12.55
CA PHE A 37 0.15 4.47 -13.12
C PHE A 37 1.51 4.21 -12.48
N THR A 38 1.51 4.06 -11.15
CA THR A 38 2.45 3.18 -10.51
C THR A 38 2.03 1.81 -10.96
N VAL A 39 2.85 1.16 -11.78
CA VAL A 39 2.65 -0.22 -12.21
C VAL A 39 2.52 -1.05 -10.94
N ASP A 40 1.30 -1.32 -10.49
CA ASP A 40 1.05 -2.31 -9.47
C ASP A 40 1.41 -3.63 -10.15
N LEU A 41 2.57 -4.18 -9.77
CA LEU A 41 3.16 -5.38 -10.36
C LEU A 41 2.25 -6.61 -10.18
N CYS A 42 1.22 -6.46 -9.36
CA CYS A 42 -0.03 -7.18 -9.43
C CYS A 42 -0.91 -6.62 -10.55
N HIS A 43 -0.79 -7.16 -11.75
CA HIS A 43 -1.71 -6.84 -12.83
C HIS A 43 -3.13 -7.33 -12.47
N GLU A 44 -3.92 -6.44 -11.88
CA GLU A 44 -5.38 -6.34 -11.71
C GLU A 44 -6.17 -7.54 -11.14
N ARG A 45 -5.72 -8.80 -11.26
CA ARG A 45 -6.36 -10.03 -10.72
C ARG A 45 -5.38 -11.16 -10.35
N ASP A 46 -4.14 -11.15 -10.84
CA ASP A 46 -3.22 -12.28 -10.64
C ASP A 46 -2.30 -12.09 -9.43
N CYS A 47 -2.88 -11.71 -8.29
CA CYS A 47 -2.16 -11.63 -7.03
C CYS A 47 -2.87 -12.35 -5.89
N LYS A 48 -2.06 -12.93 -5.03
CA LYS A 48 -2.47 -13.51 -3.76
C LYS A 48 -1.88 -12.75 -2.59
N ILE A 49 -2.41 -13.03 -1.41
CA ILE A 49 -1.82 -12.64 -0.15
C ILE A 49 -0.89 -13.76 0.30
N ALA A 50 0.39 -13.45 0.43
CA ALA A 50 1.35 -14.30 1.10
C ALA A 50 1.40 -13.91 2.57
N HIS A 51 1.35 -14.91 3.45
CA HIS A 51 1.56 -14.75 4.89
C HIS A 51 2.98 -15.18 5.22
N ALA A 52 3.57 -14.58 6.25
CA ALA A 52 4.83 -15.06 6.79
C ALA A 52 4.64 -16.45 7.43
N ASP A 53 5.48 -17.40 7.05
CA ASP A 53 5.40 -18.79 7.51
C ASP A 53 6.01 -18.99 8.91
N SER A 54 6.90 -18.08 9.33
CA SER A 54 7.52 -18.08 10.67
C SER A 54 7.75 -16.65 11.15
N LEU A 55 7.35 -16.40 12.40
CA LEU A 55 7.48 -15.13 13.12
C LEU A 55 8.23 -15.27 14.47
N GLU A 56 8.49 -16.50 14.93
CA GLU A 56 9.09 -16.77 16.24
C GLU A 56 10.55 -17.24 16.16
N ASP A 57 11.01 -17.66 14.97
CA ASP A 57 12.37 -18.16 14.72
C ASP A 57 13.14 -17.16 13.87
N HIS A 58 13.73 -16.16 14.55
CA HIS A 58 14.51 -15.08 13.95
C HIS A 58 15.83 -14.86 14.69
N ASP A 59 16.82 -14.34 13.97
CA ASP A 59 18.09 -13.95 14.57
C ASP A 59 17.92 -12.69 15.44
N CYS A 60 18.65 -12.66 16.55
CA CYS A 60 18.62 -11.58 17.54
C CYS A 60 19.24 -10.27 16.99
N GLU A 61 18.41 -9.22 16.93
CA GLU A 61 18.77 -7.84 16.57
C GLU A 61 17.83 -6.85 17.29
N GLU A 62 18.32 -6.24 18.36
CA GLU A 62 17.54 -5.43 19.32
C GLU A 62 16.78 -4.24 18.70
N ASP A 63 17.33 -3.60 17.66
CA ASP A 63 16.87 -2.28 17.21
C ASP A 63 16.03 -2.29 15.92
N ARG A 64 15.81 -3.46 15.31
CA ARG A 64 15.03 -3.54 14.06
C ARG A 64 14.40 -4.91 13.83
N TRP A 65 13.30 -4.88 13.08
CA TRP A 65 12.73 -6.04 12.41
C TRP A 65 13.24 -6.13 10.97
N LYS A 66 13.54 -7.35 10.52
CA LYS A 66 13.90 -7.63 9.13
C LYS A 66 13.13 -8.82 8.60
N PHE A 67 12.35 -8.58 7.57
CA PHE A 67 11.57 -9.59 6.88
C PHE A 67 12.19 -9.94 5.53
N VAL A 68 11.97 -11.18 5.11
CA VAL A 68 12.54 -11.71 3.87
C VAL A 68 11.47 -12.43 3.05
N ILE A 69 11.35 -12.06 1.78
CA ILE A 69 10.58 -12.80 0.77
C ILE A 69 11.56 -13.38 -0.26
N THR A 70 11.58 -14.70 -0.40
CA THR A 70 12.49 -15.43 -1.30
C THR A 70 11.79 -15.85 -2.59
N ARG A 71 12.58 -16.27 -3.60
CA ARG A 71 12.10 -16.70 -4.94
C ARG A 71 11.22 -15.65 -5.64
N VAL A 72 11.53 -14.39 -5.40
CA VAL A 72 10.84 -13.26 -6.03
C VAL A 72 11.66 -12.74 -7.20
N ASP A 73 11.01 -12.45 -8.33
CA ASP A 73 11.66 -11.68 -9.40
C ASP A 73 11.89 -10.26 -8.89
N THR A 74 13.12 -9.73 -9.02
CA THR A 74 13.52 -8.46 -8.38
C THR A 74 12.64 -7.28 -8.83
N ASP A 75 12.24 -7.27 -10.10
CA ASP A 75 11.34 -6.29 -10.70
C ASP A 75 9.86 -6.50 -10.35
N ARG A 76 9.53 -7.63 -9.71
CA ARG A 76 8.18 -8.00 -9.25
C ARG A 76 8.08 -8.18 -7.74
N ALA A 77 9.11 -7.75 -7.01
CA ALA A 77 9.10 -7.77 -5.56
C ALA A 77 7.98 -6.85 -5.03
N PRO A 78 7.22 -7.28 -4.02
CA PRO A 78 6.26 -6.38 -3.36
C PRO A 78 6.99 -5.10 -2.92
N SER A 79 6.45 -3.94 -3.28
CA SER A 79 7.02 -2.64 -2.91
C SER A 79 6.90 -2.37 -1.41
N SER A 80 6.02 -3.09 -0.73
CA SER A 80 5.83 -3.07 0.72
C SER A 80 5.21 -4.36 1.23
N ILE A 81 5.26 -4.53 2.55
CA ILE A 81 4.52 -5.54 3.32
C ILE A 81 3.67 -4.83 4.38
N HIS A 82 2.63 -5.48 4.87
CA HIS A 82 1.85 -5.05 6.02
C HIS A 82 2.19 -5.94 7.21
N VAL A 83 2.49 -5.33 8.35
CA VAL A 83 2.90 -6.04 9.57
C VAL A 83 2.01 -5.59 10.71
N THR A 84 1.53 -6.57 11.49
CA THR A 84 0.79 -6.37 12.73
C THR A 84 1.61 -6.89 13.89
N TRP A 85 1.70 -6.09 14.95
CA TRP A 85 2.34 -6.40 16.21
C TRP A 85 1.30 -6.53 17.32
N GLU A 86 1.74 -7.10 18.45
CA GLU A 86 0.91 -7.28 19.64
C GLU A 86 0.16 -6.02 20.05
N GLY A 87 -1.11 -6.23 20.41
CA GLY A 87 -2.04 -5.16 20.79
C GLY A 87 -2.66 -4.44 19.59
N GLY A 88 -2.55 -5.02 18.39
CA GLY A 88 -3.19 -4.53 17.17
C GLY A 88 -2.52 -3.31 16.55
N ALA A 89 -1.25 -3.05 16.89
CA ALA A 89 -0.47 -2.01 16.22
C ALA A 89 -0.05 -2.53 14.83
N ASP A 90 -0.18 -1.70 13.79
CA ASP A 90 0.17 -2.08 12.43
C ASP A 90 1.00 -1.01 11.70
N ALA A 91 1.68 -1.43 10.63
CA ALA A 91 2.42 -0.53 9.74
C ALA A 91 2.63 -1.16 8.36
N THR A 92 2.72 -0.29 7.35
CA THR A 92 3.24 -0.64 6.03
C THR A 92 4.75 -0.45 6.00
N VAL A 93 5.49 -1.53 5.79
CA VAL A 93 6.96 -1.53 5.72
C VAL A 93 7.39 -1.56 4.27
N GLY A 94 8.12 -0.53 3.83
CA GLY A 94 8.62 -0.43 2.46
C GLY A 94 9.73 -1.43 2.14
N LEU A 95 9.87 -1.77 0.86
CA LEU A 95 10.99 -2.55 0.35
C LEU A 95 12.31 -1.79 0.59
N ASP A 96 13.19 -2.37 1.40
CA ASP A 96 14.54 -1.84 1.64
C ASP A 96 15.44 -2.15 0.43
N ARG A 97 15.47 -3.43 0.02
CA ARG A 97 16.25 -3.88 -1.14
C ARG A 97 15.74 -5.19 -1.71
N ALA A 98 15.76 -5.30 -3.03
CA ALA A 98 15.64 -6.57 -3.74
C ALA A 98 16.93 -6.88 -4.51
N ARG A 99 17.48 -8.08 -4.30
CA ARG A 99 18.73 -8.56 -4.91
C ARG A 99 18.59 -10.04 -5.25
N GLY A 100 18.90 -10.40 -6.50
CA GLY A 100 18.80 -11.79 -6.95
C GLY A 100 17.35 -12.28 -6.93
N LYS A 101 17.05 -13.20 -6.00
CA LYS A 101 15.71 -13.75 -5.79
C LYS A 101 15.15 -13.44 -4.40
N THR A 102 15.65 -12.39 -3.76
CA THR A 102 15.30 -12.08 -2.37
C THR A 102 14.99 -10.60 -2.19
N ALA A 103 13.83 -10.32 -1.62
CA ALA A 103 13.42 -9.00 -1.16
C ALA A 103 13.55 -8.91 0.36
N HIS A 104 14.07 -7.78 0.83
CA HIS A 104 14.27 -7.47 2.23
C HIS A 104 13.45 -6.24 2.61
N TYR A 105 12.82 -6.30 3.78
CA TYR A 105 12.01 -5.23 4.35
C TYR A 105 12.49 -5.00 5.78
N THR A 106 12.76 -3.75 6.13
CA THR A 106 13.36 -3.38 7.41
C THR A 106 12.55 -2.28 8.06
N THR A 107 12.28 -2.39 9.36
CA THR A 107 11.61 -1.35 10.15
C THR A 107 12.13 -1.33 11.58
N SER A 108 12.13 -0.16 12.20
CA SER A 108 12.40 0.04 13.63
C SER A 108 11.12 0.36 14.42
N SER A 109 9.95 0.18 13.82
CA SER A 109 8.66 0.38 14.49
C SER A 109 8.39 -0.77 15.47
N TYR A 110 7.86 -0.43 16.64
CA TYR A 110 7.34 -1.39 17.62
C TYR A 110 8.34 -2.51 17.98
N THR A 111 9.63 -2.17 18.16
CA THR A 111 10.67 -3.14 18.55
C THR A 111 10.50 -3.68 19.98
N ASP A 112 9.61 -3.07 20.77
CA ASP A 112 9.21 -3.52 22.10
C ASP A 112 8.08 -4.56 22.08
N ARG A 113 7.60 -5.00 20.91
CA ARG A 113 6.42 -5.86 20.76
C ARG A 113 6.65 -7.01 19.79
N PRO A 114 6.18 -8.23 20.07
CA PRO A 114 6.30 -9.32 19.11
C PRO A 114 5.40 -9.07 17.88
N VAL A 115 5.83 -9.62 16.73
CA VAL A 115 5.06 -9.61 15.48
C VAL A 115 3.99 -10.70 15.56
N GLU A 116 2.73 -10.36 15.25
CA GLU A 116 1.60 -11.29 15.23
C GLU A 116 1.23 -11.76 13.82
N ASP A 117 1.33 -10.89 12.83
CA ASP A 117 1.05 -11.22 11.42
C ASP A 117 1.91 -10.36 10.49
N ALA A 118 2.30 -10.93 9.36
CA ALA A 118 2.93 -10.18 8.29
C ALA A 118 2.44 -10.70 6.94
N THR A 119 1.95 -9.78 6.11
CA THR A 119 1.36 -10.09 4.81
C THR A 119 1.98 -9.27 3.68
N ALA A 120 1.99 -9.86 2.49
CA ALA A 120 2.44 -9.19 1.28
C ALA A 120 1.53 -9.55 0.11
N ARG A 121 1.18 -8.55 -0.70
CA ARG A 121 0.52 -8.81 -1.99
C ARG A 121 1.57 -9.20 -3.01
N ILE A 122 1.47 -10.41 -3.55
CA ILE A 122 2.47 -10.95 -4.47
C ILE A 122 1.81 -11.70 -5.62
N TYR A 123 2.48 -11.77 -6.77
CA TYR A 123 1.95 -12.42 -7.96
C TYR A 123 1.60 -13.89 -7.71
N GLU A 124 0.48 -14.35 -8.27
CA GLU A 124 -0.10 -15.69 -8.03
C GLU A 124 0.90 -16.84 -8.21
N ALA A 125 1.72 -16.74 -9.26
CA ALA A 125 2.73 -17.73 -9.62
C ALA A 125 3.91 -17.81 -8.64
N TRP A 126 4.03 -16.89 -7.67
CA TRP A 126 5.07 -16.94 -6.65
C TRP A 126 4.88 -18.16 -5.76
N ASP A 127 5.93 -18.95 -5.59
CA ASP A 127 5.89 -20.17 -4.81
C ASP A 127 6.91 -20.18 -3.67
N GLY A 128 7.49 -19.00 -3.36
CA GLY A 128 8.58 -18.76 -2.40
C GLY A 128 8.24 -18.96 -0.93
N ASN A 129 9.09 -18.39 -0.08
CA ASN A 129 8.88 -18.32 1.37
C ASN A 129 8.96 -16.87 1.83
N PHE A 130 8.03 -16.49 2.70
CA PHE A 130 8.01 -15.23 3.42
C PHE A 130 8.22 -15.55 4.90
N ARG A 131 9.19 -14.90 5.54
CA ARG A 131 9.49 -15.11 6.96
C ARG A 131 10.04 -13.86 7.63
N LEU A 132 9.94 -13.83 8.95
CA LEU A 132 10.81 -13.00 9.77
C LEU A 132 12.24 -13.57 9.77
N GLY A 133 13.23 -12.68 9.72
CA GLY A 133 14.65 -13.05 9.63
C GLY A 133 15.48 -12.52 10.78
N GLU A 134 15.31 -11.24 11.13
CA GLU A 134 15.94 -10.62 12.29
C GLU A 134 14.89 -9.84 13.07
N GLY A 135 15.05 -9.74 14.39
CA GLY A 135 14.15 -9.02 15.27
C GLY A 135 14.70 -8.90 16.69
N PRO A 136 14.11 -8.02 17.52
CA PRO A 136 14.35 -7.92 18.95
C PRO A 136 14.40 -9.29 19.62
N CYS A 137 15.30 -9.40 20.58
CA CYS A 137 15.62 -10.69 21.20
C CYS A 137 14.55 -11.00 22.25
N SER A 138 13.90 -12.16 22.08
CA SER A 138 12.78 -12.63 22.90
C SER A 138 13.20 -13.49 24.09
#